data_AF-A0A367HXX2-F1
#
_entry.id   AF-A0A367HXX2-F1
#
_cell.length_a   1.000
_cell.length_b   1.000
_cell.length_c   1.000
_cell.angle_alpha   90.00
_cell.angle_beta   90.00
_cell.angle_gamma   90.00
#
_symmetry.space_group_name_H-M   'P 1'
#
loop_
_entity.id
_entity.type
_entity.pdbx_description
1 polymer ?
#
loop_
_entity_poly.entity_id
_entity_poly.type
_entity_poly.pdbx_seq_one_letter_code
_entity_poly.pdbx_strand_id
1 'polypeptide(L)'
;MTKAPEVLLADVVDKAYDVIDANGYCKTYLYDTKQAAGGTSLKDCRVDLFGAINIAVHGTPRWVGGSNLVADTEKAVTTDCGAVSLAAWMTQKGHNKREALALLKRTSARLRLQAVTKA
;
A
#
# COMPACT_ATOMS: atom_id res chain seq x y z
N MET A 1 -11.02 -8.90 17.75
CA MET A 1 -10.71 -9.35 16.37
C MET A 1 -9.25 -9.75 16.32
N THR A 2 -8.93 -10.88 15.70
CA THR A 2 -7.56 -11.38 15.53
C THR A 2 -6.90 -10.71 14.34
N LYS A 3 -5.67 -10.22 14.54
CA LYS A 3 -4.81 -9.64 13.50
C LYS A 3 -4.58 -10.64 12.35
N ALA A 4 -4.53 -10.16 11.11
CA ALA A 4 -4.21 -11.00 9.95
C ALA A 4 -2.81 -11.65 10.06
N PRO A 5 -2.63 -12.90 9.56
CA PRO A 5 -1.33 -13.57 9.56
C PRO A 5 -0.26 -12.79 8.79
N GLU A 6 0.98 -12.80 9.28
CA GLU A 6 2.09 -12.05 8.67
C GLU A 6 2.35 -12.44 7.20
N VAL A 7 2.20 -13.71 6.82
CA VAL A 7 2.34 -14.16 5.42
C VAL A 7 1.31 -13.49 4.52
N LEU A 8 0.05 -13.44 4.96
CA LEU A 8 -1.03 -12.81 4.20
C LEU A 8 -0.76 -11.30 4.04
N LEU A 9 -0.28 -10.64 5.09
CA LEU A 9 0.10 -9.23 5.01
C LEU A 9 1.26 -9.01 4.02
N ALA A 10 2.27 -9.89 4.02
CA ALA A 10 3.38 -9.80 3.07
C ALA A 10 2.90 -9.92 1.62
N ASP A 11 1.99 -10.86 1.34
CA ASP A 11 1.45 -11.06 0.00
C ASP A 11 0.61 -9.86 -0.49
N VAL A 12 -0.13 -9.21 0.41
CA VAL A 12 -0.83 -7.95 0.07
C VAL A 12 0.16 -6.83 -0.20
N VAL A 13 1.23 -6.73 0.58
CA VAL A 13 2.27 -5.70 0.38
C VAL A 13 3.01 -5.89 -0.96
N ASP A 14 3.31 -7.12 -1.36
CA ASP A 14 3.88 -7.42 -2.67
C ASP A 14 2.92 -7.06 -3.81
N LYS A 15 1.64 -7.41 -3.68
CA LYS A 15 0.64 -6.98 -4.67
C LYS A 15 0.52 -5.46 -4.76
N ALA A 16 0.60 -4.75 -3.62
CA ALA A 16 0.59 -3.29 -3.62
C ALA A 16 1.84 -2.71 -4.30
N TYR A 17 3.00 -3.38 -4.15
CA TYR A 17 4.22 -3.05 -4.88
C TYR A 17 3.97 -3.16 -6.39
N ASP A 18 3.44 -4.29 -6.86
CA ASP A 18 3.18 -4.53 -8.28
C ASP A 18 2.21 -3.50 -8.87
N VAL A 19 1.18 -3.11 -8.10
CA VAL A 19 0.23 -2.06 -8.50
C VAL A 19 0.94 -0.71 -8.70
N ILE A 20 1.79 -0.28 -7.77
CA ILE A 20 2.53 0.98 -7.91
C ILE A 20 3.56 0.89 -9.05
N ASP A 21 4.16 -0.28 -9.24
CA ASP A 21 5.14 -0.43 -10.31
C ASP A 21 4.49 -0.32 -11.68
N ALA A 22 3.36 -1.01 -11.89
CA ALA A 22 2.59 -1.01 -13.12
C ALA A 22 1.89 0.33 -13.39
N ASN A 23 1.14 0.85 -12.42
CA ASN A 23 0.28 2.02 -12.63
C ASN A 23 1.02 3.34 -12.44
N GLY A 24 2.14 3.32 -11.72
CA GLY A 24 2.85 4.49 -11.25
C GLY A 24 2.34 5.01 -9.91
N TYR A 25 3.09 5.98 -9.37
CA TYR A 25 2.89 6.52 -8.03
C TYR A 25 2.41 7.97 -8.07
N CYS A 26 1.40 8.30 -7.25
CA CYS A 26 1.00 9.66 -6.94
C CYS A 26 0.94 9.87 -5.42
N LYS A 27 0.95 11.15 -4.99
CA LYS A 27 0.83 11.56 -3.58
C LYS A 27 -0.53 12.20 -3.28
N THR A 28 -1.55 11.82 -4.04
CA THR A 28 -2.87 12.46 -3.98
C THR A 28 -3.76 11.74 -2.97
N TYR A 29 -4.79 11.06 -3.46
CA TYR A 29 -5.85 10.48 -2.66
C TYR A 29 -6.33 9.19 -3.31
N LEU A 30 -5.77 8.06 -2.89
CA LEU A 30 -6.00 6.70 -3.41
C LEU A 30 -5.58 6.52 -4.87
N TYR A 31 -6.00 7.38 -5.76
CA TYR A 31 -5.66 7.38 -7.18
C TYR A 31 -5.49 8.79 -7.70
N ASP A 32 -4.95 8.90 -8.90
CA ASP A 32 -4.85 10.14 -9.64
C ASP A 32 -6.20 10.51 -10.26
N THR A 33 -6.87 11.47 -9.63
CA THR A 33 -8.17 11.97 -10.05
C THR A 33 -8.14 12.66 -11.41
N LYS A 34 -6.98 13.20 -11.84
CA LYS A 34 -6.84 13.82 -13.17
C LYS A 34 -6.79 12.76 -14.27
N GLN A 35 -6.09 11.66 -14.05
CA GLN A 35 -6.12 10.52 -14.98
C GLN A 35 -7.53 9.93 -15.06
N ALA A 36 -8.20 9.76 -13.92
CA ALA A 36 -9.56 9.25 -13.87
C ALA A 36 -10.54 10.16 -14.64
N ALA A 37 -10.45 11.48 -14.44
CA ALA A 37 -11.27 12.44 -15.18
C ALA A 37 -11.00 12.44 -16.69
N GLY A 38 -9.80 12.04 -17.10
CA GLY A 38 -9.43 11.83 -18.50
C GLY A 38 -9.89 10.50 -19.10
N GLY A 39 -10.58 9.65 -18.34
CA GLY A 39 -11.14 8.37 -18.80
C GLY A 39 -10.30 7.13 -18.47
N THR A 40 -9.18 7.27 -17.75
CA THR A 40 -8.44 6.10 -17.24
C THR A 40 -9.29 5.38 -16.19
N SER A 41 -9.41 4.06 -16.32
CA SER A 41 -10.10 3.23 -15.34
C SER A 41 -9.37 3.31 -13.98
N LEU A 42 -10.11 3.36 -12.87
CA LEU A 42 -9.54 3.62 -11.55
C LEU A 42 -8.42 2.66 -11.16
N LYS A 43 -8.56 1.37 -11.52
CA LYS A 43 -7.55 0.34 -11.22
C LYS A 43 -6.26 0.51 -12.01
N ASP A 44 -6.24 1.37 -13.03
CA ASP A 44 -5.12 1.61 -13.94
C ASP A 44 -4.53 3.03 -13.75
N CYS A 45 -5.17 3.88 -12.93
CA CYS A 45 -4.62 5.17 -12.54
C CYS A 45 -3.39 4.98 -11.64
N ARG A 46 -2.48 5.97 -11.70
CA ARG A 46 -1.45 6.14 -10.67
C ARG A 46 -2.10 6.17 -9.30
N VAL A 47 -1.48 5.53 -8.32
CA VAL A 47 -2.02 5.42 -6.96
C VAL A 47 -1.03 5.88 -5.91
N ASP A 48 -1.57 6.22 -4.75
CA ASP A 48 -0.78 6.37 -3.54
C ASP A 48 -0.64 5.00 -2.83
N LEU A 49 0.04 4.96 -1.67
CA LEU A 49 0.23 3.71 -0.93
C LEU A 49 -1.10 3.09 -0.47
N PHE A 50 -2.10 3.91 -0.12
CA PHE A 50 -3.40 3.42 0.31
C PHE A 50 -4.20 2.82 -0.85
N GLY A 51 -4.21 3.50 -2.00
CA GLY A 51 -4.87 3.00 -3.20
C GLY A 51 -4.25 1.71 -3.69
N ALA A 52 -2.92 1.60 -3.62
CA ALA A 52 -2.20 0.37 -3.95
C ALA A 52 -2.62 -0.80 -3.05
N ILE A 53 -2.70 -0.59 -1.73
CA ILE A 53 -3.19 -1.60 -0.78
C ILE A 53 -4.66 -1.96 -1.08
N ASN A 54 -5.51 -0.97 -1.37
CA ASN A 54 -6.92 -1.24 -1.68
C ASN A 54 -7.08 -2.01 -3.00
N ILE A 55 -6.29 -1.72 -4.03
CA ILE A 55 -6.29 -2.51 -5.27
C ILE A 55 -5.78 -3.93 -4.98
N ALA A 56 -4.72 -4.09 -4.19
CA ALA A 56 -4.18 -5.39 -3.82
C ALA A 56 -5.20 -6.29 -3.09
N VAL A 57 -6.07 -5.70 -2.26
CA VAL A 57 -7.08 -6.44 -1.50
C VAL A 57 -8.41 -6.58 -2.25
N HIS A 58 -8.85 -5.54 -2.97
CA HIS A 58 -10.22 -5.42 -3.49
C HIS A 58 -10.30 -5.30 -5.03
N GLY A 59 -9.17 -5.19 -5.73
CA GLY A 59 -9.11 -5.03 -7.19
C GLY A 59 -9.44 -3.62 -7.70
N THR A 60 -9.70 -2.66 -6.81
CA THR A 60 -10.03 -1.26 -7.14
C THR A 60 -9.54 -0.33 -6.02
N PRO A 61 -9.15 0.92 -6.32
CA PRO A 61 -8.74 1.86 -5.27
C PRO A 61 -9.99 2.47 -4.62
N ARG A 62 -10.68 1.66 -3.79
CA ARG A 62 -11.89 2.05 -3.06
C ARG A 62 -11.54 2.22 -1.58
N TRP A 63 -11.98 3.30 -0.95
CA TRP A 63 -12.02 3.36 0.51
C TRP A 63 -13.18 2.50 1.03
N VAL A 64 -12.89 1.27 1.45
CA VAL A 64 -13.86 0.41 2.15
C VAL A 64 -13.55 0.47 3.62
N GLY A 65 -14.26 1.33 4.36
CA GLY A 65 -14.20 1.30 5.82
C GLY A 65 -14.52 -0.11 6.35
N GLY A 66 -13.79 -0.54 7.39
CA GLY A 66 -14.04 -1.84 8.05
C GLY A 66 -13.28 -3.04 7.47
N SER A 67 -12.41 -2.86 6.47
CA SER A 67 -11.51 -3.93 6.02
C SER A 67 -10.34 -4.09 6.99
N ASN A 68 -10.40 -5.08 7.88
CA ASN A 68 -9.31 -5.40 8.80
C ASN A 68 -8.00 -5.70 8.07
N LEU A 69 -8.08 -6.36 6.91
CA LEU A 69 -6.88 -6.70 6.14
C LEU A 69 -6.20 -5.44 5.60
N VAL A 70 -6.96 -4.46 5.11
CA VAL A 70 -6.41 -3.15 4.69
C VAL A 70 -5.80 -2.43 5.89
N ALA A 71 -6.51 -2.37 7.03
CA ALA A 71 -6.03 -1.69 8.23
C ALA A 71 -4.76 -2.31 8.81
N ASP A 72 -4.70 -3.65 8.90
CA ASP A 72 -3.51 -4.36 9.38
C ASP A 72 -2.32 -4.20 8.42
N THR A 73 -2.58 -4.19 7.11
CA THR A 73 -1.55 -3.95 6.08
C THR A 73 -1.02 -2.53 6.18
N GLU A 74 -1.90 -1.53 6.23
CA GLU A 74 -1.54 -0.12 6.40
C GLU A 74 -0.69 0.08 7.66
N LYS A 75 -1.11 -0.53 8.78
CA LYS A 75 -0.37 -0.47 10.04
C LYS A 75 1.02 -1.07 9.91
N ALA A 76 1.16 -2.20 9.21
CA ALA A 76 2.47 -2.82 8.98
C ALA A 76 3.40 -1.92 8.16
N VAL A 77 2.90 -1.29 7.09
CA VAL A 77 3.68 -0.35 6.26
C VAL A 77 4.00 0.93 7.05
N THR A 78 3.05 1.46 7.81
CA THR A 78 3.25 2.65 8.66
C THR A 78 4.33 2.42 9.71
N THR A 79 4.35 1.23 10.31
CA THR A 79 5.40 0.84 11.27
C THR A 79 6.79 0.95 10.65
N ASP A 80 6.97 0.54 9.39
CA ASP A 80 8.27 0.57 8.72
C ASP A 80 8.66 1.91 8.12
N CYS A 81 7.71 2.83 7.98
CA CYS A 81 8.00 4.17 7.51
C CYS A 81 8.30 5.13 8.67
N GLY A 82 8.04 4.71 9.92
CA GLY A 82 8.34 5.49 11.13
C GLY A 82 7.51 6.77 11.27
N ALA A 83 6.50 6.97 10.41
CA ALA A 83 5.61 8.12 10.45
C ALA A 83 4.35 7.80 11.26
N VAL A 84 3.63 8.86 11.66
CA VAL A 84 2.34 8.73 12.36
C VAL A 84 1.23 8.14 11.46
N SER A 85 1.38 8.24 10.14
CA SER A 85 0.48 7.65 9.14
C SER A 85 1.17 7.59 7.77
N LEU A 86 0.67 6.77 6.86
CA LEU A 86 1.14 6.78 5.47
C LEU A 86 0.91 8.14 4.80
N ALA A 87 -0.22 8.81 5.09
CA ALA A 87 -0.49 10.14 4.56
C ALA A 87 0.60 11.14 4.99
N ALA A 88 0.97 11.15 6.28
CA ALA A 88 2.03 11.99 6.80
C ALA A 88 3.41 11.63 6.21
N TRP A 89 3.68 10.34 5.94
CA TRP A 89 4.89 9.95 5.24
C TRP A 89 4.91 10.50 3.81
N MET A 90 3.83 10.32 3.03
CA MET A 90 3.79 10.71 1.62
C MET A 90 3.95 12.22 1.37
N THR A 91 3.54 13.07 2.32
CA THR A 91 3.72 14.54 2.20
C THR A 91 5.17 15.01 2.34
N GLN A 92 6.06 14.19 2.89
CA GLN A 92 7.47 14.56 3.07
C GLN A 92 8.23 14.64 1.73
N LYS A 93 9.22 15.54 1.69
CA LYS A 93 10.11 15.71 0.54
C LYS A 93 10.96 14.46 0.34
N GLY A 94 11.13 14.04 -0.91
CA GLY A 94 11.96 12.88 -1.27
C GLY A 94 11.22 11.55 -1.40
N HIS A 95 10.03 11.41 -0.82
CA HIS A 95 9.24 10.16 -0.89
C HIS A 95 8.55 9.96 -2.25
N ASN A 96 9.33 9.67 -3.29
CA ASN A 96 8.89 9.42 -4.67
C ASN A 96 8.54 7.93 -4.91
N LYS A 97 8.24 7.55 -6.17
CA LYS A 97 7.93 6.16 -6.57
C LYS A 97 8.97 5.17 -6.04
N ARG A 98 10.26 5.49 -6.19
CA ARG A 98 11.37 4.62 -5.76
C ARG A 98 11.35 4.38 -4.25
N GLU A 99 11.14 5.43 -3.46
CA GLU A 99 11.07 5.30 -2.00
C GLU A 99 9.81 4.53 -1.56
N ALA A 100 8.67 4.71 -2.24
CA ALA A 100 7.45 3.96 -1.98
C ALA A 100 7.64 2.46 -2.26
N LEU A 101 8.23 2.11 -3.41
CA LEU A 101 8.55 0.73 -3.76
C LEU A 101 9.57 0.10 -2.79
N ALA A 102 10.60 0.86 -2.38
CA ALA A 102 11.57 0.40 -1.39
C ALA A 102 10.92 0.15 -0.02
N LEU A 103 9.95 0.99 0.39
CA LEU A 103 9.13 0.80 1.58
C LEU A 103 8.31 -0.49 1.52
N LEU A 104 7.58 -0.72 0.44
CA LEU A 104 6.79 -1.95 0.31
C LEU A 104 7.68 -3.20 0.32
N LYS A 105 8.81 -3.17 -0.42
CA LYS A 105 9.74 -4.29 -0.46
C LYS A 105 10.33 -4.62 0.91
N ARG A 106 10.79 -3.63 1.68
CA ARG A 106 11.32 -3.87 3.04
C ARG A 106 10.24 -4.37 3.99
N THR A 107 9.02 -3.86 3.88
CA THR A 107 7.89 -4.27 4.72
C THR A 107 7.51 -5.73 4.47
N SER A 108 7.38 -6.12 3.21
CA SER A 108 7.12 -7.51 2.84
C SER A 108 8.20 -8.46 3.35
N ALA A 109 9.48 -8.10 3.16
CA ALA A 109 10.60 -8.91 3.65
C ALA A 109 10.57 -9.09 5.18
N ARG A 110 10.31 -8.02 5.95
CA ARG A 110 10.17 -8.09 7.41
C ARG A 110 9.00 -8.99 7.83
N LEU A 111 7.85 -8.85 7.18
CA LEU A 111 6.66 -9.66 7.50
C LEU A 111 6.92 -11.15 7.27
N ARG A 112 7.60 -11.50 6.17
CA ARG A 112 8.00 -12.90 5.90
C ARG A 112 8.97 -13.43 6.94
N LEU A 113 9.96 -12.65 7.34
CA LEU A 113 10.89 -13.04 8.39
C LEU A 113 10.14 -13.30 9.71
N GLN A 114 9.21 -12.41 10.09
CA GLN A 114 8.40 -12.56 11.29
C GLN A 114 7.53 -13.83 11.27
N ALA A 115 6.97 -14.18 10.11
CA ALA A 115 6.17 -15.38 9.94
C ALA A 115 6.99 -16.66 10.20
N VAL A 116 8.25 -16.69 9.73
CA VAL A 116 9.15 -17.84 9.93
C VAL A 116 9.67 -17.92 11.36
N THR A 117 9.97 -16.79 12.00
CA THR A 117 10.52 -16.79 13.37
C THR A 117 9.48 -17.06 14.46
N LYS A 118 8.19 -16.97 14.13
CA LYS A 118 7.08 -17.23 15.06
C LYS A 118 6.42 -18.59 14.87
N ALA A 119 6.80 -19.31 13.81
CA ALA A 119 6.37 -20.68 13.53
C ALA A 119 7.24 -21.67 14.32
#